data_AF-A0A6G6YUN5-F1
#
_entry.id   AF-A0A6G6YUN5-F1
#
_cell.length_a   1.000
_cell.length_b   1.000
_cell.length_c   1.000
_cell.angle_alpha   90.00
_cell.angle_beta   90.00
_cell.angle_gamma   90.00
#
_symmetry.space_group_name_H-M   'P 1'
#
loop_
_entity.id
_entity.type
_entity.pdbx_description
1 polymer ?
#
loop_
_entity_poly.entity_id
_entity_poly.type
_entity_poly.pdbx_seq_one_letter_code
_entity_poly.pdbx_strand_id
1 'polypeptide(L)'
;MRLKLFAIAACAVAAFGGVLAGPAAGQAYDPNYPVCMHVYGGRFGGNYIDCSFTSIPQCQAGASGRGAMCSVNPFFAPQPPPKRRAHRGRHYRAY
;
A
#
# COMPACT_ATOMS: atom_id res chain seq x y z
N MET A 1 -11.06 -35.29 39.69
CA MET A 1 -10.29 -35.57 38.45
C MET A 1 -11.16 -35.37 37.19
N ARG A 2 -11.55 -34.13 36.88
CA ARG A 2 -12.11 -33.74 35.57
C ARG A 2 -11.43 -32.47 35.04
N LEU A 3 -10.17 -32.29 35.46
CA LEU A 3 -9.30 -31.20 35.07
C LEU A 3 -8.28 -31.70 34.04
N LYS A 4 -8.78 -32.39 33.00
CA LYS A 4 -7.97 -32.87 31.86
C LYS A 4 -8.72 -32.77 30.52
N LEU A 5 -9.87 -32.09 30.49
CA LEU A 5 -10.64 -31.84 29.26
C LEU A 5 -10.38 -30.45 28.66
N PHE A 6 -9.79 -29.52 29.43
CA PHE A 6 -9.38 -28.21 28.90
C PHE A 6 -7.98 -28.22 28.26
N ALA A 7 -7.28 -29.35 28.27
CA ALA A 7 -5.89 -29.46 27.80
C ALA A 7 -5.76 -29.87 26.33
N ILE A 8 -6.86 -30.11 25.60
CA ILE A 8 -6.84 -30.53 24.18
C ILE A 8 -7.63 -29.57 23.28
N ALA A 9 -7.65 -28.27 23.63
CA ALA A 9 -8.00 -27.21 22.69
C ALA A 9 -6.87 -26.19 22.55
N ALA A 10 -5.65 -26.59 22.92
CA ALA A 10 -4.41 -25.88 22.64
C ALA A 10 -3.85 -26.37 21.30
N CYS A 11 -4.56 -26.15 20.20
CA CYS A 11 -3.99 -26.27 18.86
C CYS A 11 -4.80 -25.45 17.86
N ALA A 12 -4.09 -24.54 17.20
CA ALA A 12 -4.44 -23.95 15.91
C ALA A 12 -5.44 -22.78 15.88
N VAL A 13 -5.11 -21.65 16.51
CA VAL A 13 -5.38 -20.35 15.87
C VAL A 13 -4.11 -19.49 15.93
N ALA A 14 -3.06 -19.97 15.25
CA ALA A 14 -1.87 -19.19 14.96
C ALA A 14 -1.78 -18.99 13.44
N ALA A 15 -2.73 -18.24 12.85
CA ALA A 15 -2.63 -17.79 11.45
C ALA A 15 -3.78 -16.84 11.06
N PHE A 16 -3.81 -15.63 11.60
CA PHE A 16 -4.42 -14.47 10.91
C PHE A 16 -3.60 -13.27 11.39
N GLY A 17 -2.49 -12.96 10.74
CA GLY A 17 -2.50 -12.26 9.47
C GLY A 17 -2.24 -10.80 9.81
N GLY A 18 -1.02 -10.31 9.54
CA GLY A 18 -0.59 -8.98 9.94
C GLY A 18 -1.63 -7.92 9.60
N VAL A 19 -2.00 -7.09 10.57
CA VAL A 19 -2.71 -5.86 10.30
C VAL A 19 -1.74 -4.99 9.52
N LEU A 20 -1.79 -5.08 8.19
CA LEU A 20 -1.34 -4.00 7.33
C LEU A 20 -2.22 -2.83 7.75
N ALA A 21 -1.64 -1.90 8.53
CA ALA A 21 -2.24 -0.61 8.79
C ALA A 21 -2.42 0.06 7.41
N GLY A 22 -3.57 -0.17 6.79
CA GLY A 22 -4.00 0.57 5.63
C GLY A 22 -4.10 2.05 6.02
N PRO A 23 -3.90 2.98 5.07
CA PRO A 23 -3.97 4.40 5.37
C PRO A 23 -5.27 4.70 6.12
N ALA A 24 -5.13 5.29 7.31
CA ALA A 24 -6.26 5.74 8.10
C ALA A 24 -7.17 6.58 7.21
N ALA A 25 -8.49 6.38 7.29
CA ALA A 25 -9.51 6.98 6.42
C ALA A 25 -9.49 8.53 6.33
N GLY A 26 -8.58 9.21 7.03
CA GLY A 26 -8.30 10.64 6.90
C GLY A 26 -7.21 11.02 5.88
N GLN A 27 -6.44 10.08 5.33
CA GLN A 27 -5.41 10.36 4.31
C GLN A 27 -5.88 9.81 2.96
N ALA A 28 -6.77 10.56 2.31
CA ALA A 28 -7.25 10.26 0.96
C ALA A 28 -6.11 10.14 -0.08
N TYR A 29 -4.94 10.71 0.22
CA TYR A 29 -3.76 10.71 -0.63
C TYR A 29 -2.61 9.94 0.02
N ASP A 30 -2.15 8.86 -0.63
CA ASP A 30 -0.96 8.11 -0.23
C ASP A 30 0.26 8.62 -1.03
N PRO A 31 1.30 9.17 -0.38
CA PRO A 31 2.48 9.71 -1.05
C PRO A 31 3.31 8.65 -1.81
N ASN A 32 3.06 7.36 -1.60
CA ASN A 32 3.75 6.29 -2.31
C ASN A 32 3.15 5.99 -3.70
N TYR A 33 1.92 6.44 -3.97
CA TYR A 33 1.23 6.17 -5.23
C TYR A 33 1.13 7.43 -6.08
N PRO A 34 1.63 7.41 -7.33
CA PRO A 34 1.65 8.58 -8.20
C PRO A 34 0.29 8.93 -8.81
N VAL A 35 -0.72 8.04 -8.71
CA VAL A 35 -2.02 8.22 -9.37
C VAL A 35 -3.18 7.94 -8.41
N CYS A 36 -4.19 8.79 -8.48
CA CYS A 36 -5.41 8.72 -7.68
C CYS A 36 -6.65 8.59 -8.56
N MET A 37 -7.64 7.84 -8.08
CA MET A 37 -8.98 7.74 -8.65
C MET A 37 -9.97 8.51 -7.78
N HIS A 38 -10.66 9.48 -8.37
CA HIS A 38 -11.78 10.18 -7.76
C HIS A 38 -13.07 9.50 -8.18
N VAL A 39 -13.79 8.90 -7.24
CA VAL A 39 -15.08 8.25 -7.49
C VAL A 39 -16.20 9.17 -7.05
N TYR A 40 -17.17 9.38 -7.95
CA TYR A 40 -18.34 10.22 -7.74
C TYR A 40 -19.59 9.35 -7.55
N GLY A 41 -20.12 9.31 -6.34
CA GLY A 41 -21.17 8.37 -5.94
C GLY A 41 -22.62 8.77 -6.29
N GLY A 42 -22.85 9.91 -6.93
CA GLY A 42 -24.19 10.38 -7.28
C GLY A 42 -25.08 10.67 -6.07
N ARG A 43 -26.42 10.71 -6.26
CA ARG A 43 -27.41 11.16 -5.24
C ARG A 43 -27.37 10.37 -3.92
N PHE A 44 -27.00 9.09 -3.98
CA PHE A 44 -27.04 8.16 -2.84
C PHE A 44 -25.69 7.52 -2.50
N GLY A 45 -24.62 7.82 -3.25
CA GLY A 45 -23.28 7.30 -3.01
C GLY A 45 -22.31 8.40 -2.57
N GLY A 46 -21.40 8.06 -1.67
CA GLY A 46 -20.33 8.97 -1.24
C GLY A 46 -19.29 9.19 -2.32
N ASN A 47 -18.69 10.38 -2.33
CA ASN A 47 -17.48 10.65 -3.11
C ASN A 47 -16.27 10.23 -2.29
N TYR A 48 -15.31 9.59 -2.94
CA TYR A 48 -14.07 9.22 -2.28
C TYR A 48 -12.91 9.20 -3.27
N ILE A 49 -11.70 9.19 -2.71
CA ILE A 49 -10.46 9.19 -3.47
C ILE A 49 -9.70 7.93 -3.10
N ASP A 50 -9.17 7.26 -4.12
CA ASP A 50 -8.38 6.04 -3.99
C ASP A 50 -7.03 6.23 -4.69
N CYS A 51 -5.98 6.47 -3.90
CA CYS A 51 -4.61 6.65 -4.36
C CYS A 51 -3.81 5.36 -4.17
N SER A 52 -4.15 4.31 -4.92
CA SER A 52 -3.46 3.02 -4.91
C SER A 52 -2.90 2.61 -6.28
N PHE A 53 -2.84 3.56 -7.22
CA PHE A 53 -2.45 3.31 -8.61
C PHE A 53 -1.06 3.84 -8.91
N THR A 54 -0.32 3.09 -9.72
CA THR A 54 1.04 3.46 -10.15
C THR A 54 1.06 4.11 -11.53
N SER A 55 -0.04 4.05 -12.28
CA SER A 55 -0.15 4.66 -13.61
C SER A 55 -1.60 5.02 -13.98
N ILE A 56 -1.75 6.01 -14.86
CA ILE A 56 -3.06 6.45 -15.36
C ILE A 56 -3.81 5.32 -16.09
N PRO A 57 -3.17 4.51 -16.98
CA PRO A 57 -3.85 3.39 -17.62
C PRO A 57 -4.36 2.35 -16.61
N GLN A 58 -3.60 2.06 -15.55
CA GLN A 58 -4.03 1.15 -14.49
C GLN A 58 -5.24 1.71 -13.73
N CYS A 59 -5.23 3.01 -13.44
CA CYS A 59 -6.37 3.68 -12.83
C CYS A 59 -7.60 3.65 -13.75
N GLN A 60 -7.44 3.94 -15.05
CA GLN A 60 -8.55 3.92 -16.02
C GLN A 60 -9.18 2.53 -16.16
N ALA A 61 -8.36 1.48 -16.11
CA ALA A 61 -8.86 0.10 -16.07
C ALA A 61 -9.76 -0.13 -14.84
N GLY A 62 -9.36 0.36 -13.66
CA GLY A 62 -10.18 0.28 -12.43
C GLY A 62 -11.37 1.24 -12.37
N ALA A 63 -11.31 2.35 -13.10
CA ALA A 63 -12.38 3.35 -13.21
C ALA A 63 -13.49 2.93 -14.18
N SER A 64 -13.24 1.91 -15.02
CA SER A 64 -14.18 1.44 -16.04
C SER A 64 -15.52 1.02 -15.43
N GLY A 65 -16.62 1.55 -15.98
CA GLY A 65 -17.98 1.29 -15.48
C GLY A 65 -18.37 2.04 -14.22
N ARG A 66 -17.53 2.97 -13.74
CA ARG A 66 -17.77 3.80 -12.56
C ARG A 66 -17.80 5.28 -12.98
N GLY A 67 -18.55 6.11 -12.24
CA GLY A 67 -18.43 7.56 -12.35
C GLY A 67 -17.13 8.03 -11.71
N ALA A 68 -15.99 7.79 -12.34
CA ALA A 68 -14.68 8.04 -11.76
C ALA A 68 -13.71 8.75 -12.71
N MET A 69 -12.79 9.54 -12.14
CA MET A 69 -11.75 10.26 -12.87
C MET A 69 -10.37 9.96 -12.29
N CYS A 70 -9.37 9.81 -13.15
CA CYS A 70 -7.99 9.56 -12.75
C CYS A 70 -7.15 10.83 -12.86
N SER A 71 -6.36 11.13 -11.83
CA SER A 71 -5.47 12.29 -11.77
C SER A 71 -4.11 11.91 -11.17
N VAL A 72 -3.10 12.73 -11.43
CA VAL A 72 -1.78 12.57 -10.81
C VAL A 72 -1.85 13.04 -9.36
N ASN A 73 -1.25 12.27 -8.45
CA ASN A 73 -1.17 12.60 -7.04
C ASN A 73 -0.15 13.74 -6.80
N PRO A 74 -0.58 14.93 -6.34
CA PRO A 74 0.34 16.03 -6.06
C PRO A 74 1.27 15.77 -4.87
N PHE A 75 0.93 14.80 -4.01
CA PHE A 75 1.72 14.43 -2.83
C PHE A 75 2.69 13.28 -3.08
N PHE A 76 2.85 12.84 -4.34
CA PHE A 76 3.74 11.73 -4.66
C PHE A 76 5.21 12.08 -4.35
N ALA A 77 5.83 11.31 -3.46
CA ALA A 77 7.21 11.46 -3.05
C ALA A 77 7.97 10.15 -3.33
N PRO A 78 8.59 10.00 -4.52
CA PRO A 78 9.33 8.79 -4.85
C PRO A 78 10.51 8.62 -3.90
N GLN A 79 10.75 7.38 -3.46
CA GLN A 79 11.90 7.08 -2.62
C GLN A 79 13.20 7.36 -3.38
N PRO A 80 14.21 7.96 -2.74
CA PRO A 80 15.49 8.20 -3.38
C PRO A 80 16.12 6.88 -3.81
N PRO A 81 16.81 6.85 -4.97
CA PRO A 81 17.48 5.64 -5.42
C PRO A 81 18.48 5.16 -4.36
N PRO A 82 18.68 3.84 -4.19
CA PRO A 82 19.63 3.32 -3.22
C PRO A 82 21.01 3.90 -3.51
N LYS A 83 21.65 4.48 -2.48
CA LYS A 83 23.02 5.00 -2.58
C LYS A 83 23.91 3.84 -2.99
N ARG A 84 24.39 3.83 -4.24
CA ARG A 84 25.39 2.86 -4.69
C ARG A 84 26.61 3.05 -3.80
N ARG A 85 26.86 2.08 -2.90
CA ARG A 85 28.12 2.05 -2.15
C ARG A 85 29.20 1.92 -3.19
N ALA A 86 29.94 3.00 -3.44
CA ALA A 86 31.14 2.92 -4.25
C ALA A 86 32.05 1.91 -3.57
N HIS A 87 32.17 0.72 -4.16
CA HIS A 87 33.25 -0.20 -3.86
C HIS A 87 34.53 0.51 -4.31
N ARG A 88 35.02 1.45 -3.48
CA ARG A 88 36.34 2.04 -3.64
C ARG A 88 37.32 0.89 -3.49
N GLY A 89 37.82 0.47 -4.64
CA GLY A 89 38.75 -0.60 -4.82
C GLY A 89 39.89 -0.49 -3.83
N ARG A 90 40.14 -1.63 -3.20
CA ARG A 90 41.22 -1.93 -2.27
C ARG A 90 42.55 -2.02 -3.04
N HIS A 91 42.93 -0.97 -3.78
CA HIS A 91 44.05 -0.98 -4.73
C HIS A 91 45.09 0.13 -4.49
N TYR A 92 45.36 0.50 -3.23
CA TYR A 92 46.52 1.35 -2.91
C TYR A 92 47.33 0.78 -1.75
N ARG A 93 47.93 -0.39 -1.97
CA ARG A 93 49.04 -0.93 -1.15
C ARG A 93 49.83 -1.92 -2.00
N ALA A 94 50.82 -1.42 -2.71
CA ALA A 94 52.04 -2.15 -3.06
C ALA A 94 52.89 -1.22 -3.94
N TYR A 95 53.74 -0.39 -3.34
CA TYR A 95 55.09 0.00 -3.80
C TYR A 95 55.84 0.57 -2.60
#